data_AF-A0A524LWE9-F1
#
_entry.id   AF-A0A524LWE9-F1
#
_cell.length_a   1.000
_cell.length_b   1.000
_cell.length_c   1.000
_cell.angle_alpha   90.00
_cell.angle_beta   90.00
_cell.angle_gamma   90.00
#
_symmetry.space_group_name_H-M   'P 1'
#
loop_
_entity.id
_entity.type
_entity.pdbx_description
1 polymer ?
#
loop_
_entity_poly.entity_id
_entity_poly.type
_entity_poly.pdbx_seq_one_letter_code
_entity_poly.pdbx_strand_id
1 'polypeptide(L)'
;MPDDFLNRNNILSQLETILDFQVKIAEYIDKRLCRKCDAVLDESWEEKRKEAFKYLRGLIDKYAFSKRLPRNDLGMMTQSIISHLLNIQHTMLRVLVLIDMMQEEPFNEIFMDSMTTISSKVLEMMTSLKLMIKQREEHLEESELTLELVIKLERQIDEDNIVICR
;
A
#
# COMPACT_ATOMS: atom_id res chain seq x y z
N MET A 1 -32.91 4.00 -5.71
CA MET A 1 -33.08 2.59 -6.10
C MET A 1 -32.12 1.75 -5.27
N PRO A 2 -32.58 0.75 -4.49
CA PRO A 2 -31.75 -0.03 -3.56
C PRO A 2 -31.09 -1.29 -4.17
N ASP A 3 -31.23 -1.54 -5.47
CA ASP A 3 -31.01 -2.88 -6.04
C ASP A 3 -29.64 -3.14 -6.69
N ASP A 4 -28.59 -2.40 -6.34
CA ASP A 4 -27.27 -2.64 -6.95
C ASP A 4 -26.08 -2.57 -5.96
N PHE A 5 -26.37 -2.76 -4.68
CA PHE A 5 -25.34 -2.84 -3.64
C PHE A 5 -24.51 -4.13 -3.77
N LEU A 6 -23.21 -4.01 -3.55
CA LEU A 6 -22.30 -5.14 -3.62
C LEU A 6 -22.46 -6.06 -2.41
N ASN A 7 -22.41 -7.37 -2.65
CA ASN A 7 -22.32 -8.37 -1.61
C ASN A 7 -20.87 -8.44 -1.05
N ARG A 8 -20.69 -9.12 0.08
CA ARG A 8 -19.40 -9.25 0.77
C ARG A 8 -18.29 -9.80 -0.15
N ASN A 9 -18.57 -10.83 -0.94
CA ASN A 9 -17.56 -11.46 -1.80
C ASN A 9 -17.12 -10.52 -2.92
N ASN A 10 -18.05 -9.78 -3.52
CA ASN A 10 -17.72 -8.79 -4.54
C ASN A 10 -16.89 -7.64 -3.93
N ILE A 11 -17.18 -7.22 -2.71
CA ILE A 11 -16.38 -6.21 -1.99
C ILE A 11 -14.95 -6.73 -1.77
N LEU A 12 -14.80 -7.96 -1.27
CA LEU A 12 -13.48 -8.57 -1.03
C LEU A 12 -12.66 -8.69 -2.31
N SER A 13 -13.28 -9.12 -3.42
CA SER A 13 -12.62 -9.20 -4.73
C SER A 13 -12.15 -7.83 -5.25
N GLN A 14 -12.94 -6.78 -5.06
CA GLN A 14 -12.51 -5.41 -5.42
C GLN A 14 -11.34 -4.93 -4.55
N LEU A 15 -11.37 -5.22 -3.25
CA LEU A 15 -10.28 -4.89 -2.32
C LEU A 15 -8.99 -5.66 -2.65
N GLU A 16 -9.08 -6.95 -2.98
CA GLU A 16 -7.94 -7.75 -3.43
C GLU A 16 -7.31 -7.14 -4.69
N THR A 17 -8.14 -6.73 -5.65
CA THR A 17 -7.67 -6.09 -6.88
C THR A 17 -6.94 -4.76 -6.59
N ILE A 18 -7.40 -3.99 -5.61
CA ILE A 18 -6.73 -2.74 -5.19
C ILE A 18 -5.39 -3.06 -4.53
N LEU A 19 -5.37 -4.02 -3.61
CA LEU A 19 -4.17 -4.47 -2.92
C LEU A 19 -3.12 -5.02 -3.89
N ASP A 20 -3.52 -5.75 -4.93
CA ASP A 20 -2.59 -6.24 -5.96
C ASP A 20 -1.82 -5.13 -6.65
N PHE A 21 -2.48 -4.01 -6.93
CA PHE A 21 -1.83 -2.85 -7.53
C PHE A 21 -0.93 -2.14 -6.52
N GLN A 22 -1.38 -2.03 -5.26
CA GLN A 22 -0.60 -1.42 -4.19
C GLN A 22 0.66 -2.22 -3.84
N VAL A 23 0.59 -3.56 -3.81
CA VAL A 23 1.74 -4.44 -3.61
C VAL A 23 2.76 -4.27 -4.74
N LYS A 24 2.33 -4.24 -6.00
CA LYS A 24 3.24 -4.01 -7.14
C LYS A 24 3.97 -2.67 -7.03
N ILE A 25 3.29 -1.63 -6.57
CA ILE A 25 3.91 -0.31 -6.34
C ILE A 25 4.91 -0.40 -5.17
N ALA A 26 4.53 -1.03 -4.06
CA ALA A 26 5.38 -1.18 -2.88
C ALA A 26 6.66 -2.00 -3.17
N GLU A 27 6.54 -3.14 -3.87
CA GLU A 27 7.71 -3.95 -4.29
C GLU A 27 8.69 -3.16 -5.16
N TYR A 28 8.16 -2.28 -6.01
CA TYR A 28 8.98 -1.44 -6.87
C TYR A 28 9.74 -0.37 -6.07
N ILE A 29 9.07 0.29 -5.13
CA ILE A 29 9.69 1.28 -4.24
C ILE A 29 10.78 0.62 -3.39
N ASP A 30 10.49 -0.56 -2.82
CA ASP A 30 11.41 -1.30 -1.96
C ASP A 30 12.70 -1.70 -2.70
N LYS A 31 12.56 -2.24 -3.93
CA LYS A 31 13.70 -2.55 -4.79
C LYS A 31 14.57 -1.34 -5.13
N ARG A 32 13.98 -0.16 -5.28
CA ARG A 32 14.73 1.07 -5.59
C ARG A 32 15.48 1.60 -4.37
N LEU A 33 14.87 1.56 -3.19
CA LEU A 33 15.49 2.02 -1.95
C LEU A 33 16.62 1.09 -1.49
N CYS A 34 16.57 -0.19 -1.86
CA CYS A 34 17.68 -1.11 -1.63
C CYS A 34 18.93 -0.74 -2.45
N ARG A 35 19.81 0.08 -1.86
CA ARG A 35 21.12 0.52 -2.41
C ARG A 35 22.07 -0.61 -2.85
N LYS A 36 21.83 -1.86 -2.41
CA LYS A 36 22.67 -3.03 -2.71
C LYS A 36 22.03 -4.06 -3.65
N CYS A 37 20.78 -3.85 -4.09
CA CYS A 37 20.02 -4.91 -4.73
C CYS A 37 20.19 -5.03 -6.25
N ASP A 38 20.59 -3.99 -6.99
CA ASP A 38 21.00 -4.13 -8.41
C ASP A 38 21.67 -2.85 -8.94
N ALA A 39 22.90 -2.96 -9.45
CA ALA A 39 23.64 -1.86 -10.09
C ALA A 39 23.06 -1.40 -11.45
N VAL A 40 21.98 -2.04 -11.91
CA VAL A 40 21.35 -1.84 -13.24
C VAL A 40 20.10 -0.92 -13.16
N LEU A 41 19.77 -0.40 -11.98
CA LEU A 41 18.49 0.29 -11.74
C LEU A 41 18.38 1.70 -12.32
N ASP A 42 19.48 2.40 -12.59
CA ASP A 42 19.42 3.81 -13.03
C ASP A 42 18.96 3.97 -14.49
N GLU A 43 19.26 3.02 -15.40
CA GLU A 43 18.87 3.13 -16.81
C GLU A 43 17.37 2.91 -17.08
N SER A 44 16.58 2.42 -16.09
CA SER A 44 15.14 2.13 -16.25
C SER A 44 14.22 2.91 -15.32
N TRP A 45 14.76 3.86 -14.54
CA TRP A 45 13.98 4.59 -13.52
C TRP A 45 12.81 5.34 -14.16
N GLU A 46 13.06 6.11 -15.21
CA GLU A 46 12.05 6.96 -15.83
C GLU A 46 10.86 6.15 -16.39
N GLU A 47 11.13 5.00 -16.99
CA GLU A 47 10.12 4.10 -17.56
C GLU A 47 9.30 3.41 -16.47
N LYS A 48 9.97 2.83 -15.46
CA LYS A 48 9.28 2.15 -14.37
C LYS A 48 8.55 3.13 -13.44
N ARG A 49 9.04 4.36 -13.28
CA ARG A 49 8.33 5.46 -12.62
C ARG A 49 7.05 5.79 -13.38
N LYS A 50 7.11 5.95 -14.71
CA LYS A 50 5.91 6.15 -15.54
C LYS A 50 4.92 4.99 -15.36
N GLU A 51 5.41 3.76 -15.22
CA GLU A 51 4.58 2.59 -14.95
C GLU A 51 3.93 2.65 -13.55
N ALA A 52 4.67 2.98 -12.50
CA ALA A 52 4.15 3.15 -11.13
C ALA A 52 3.08 4.24 -11.06
N PHE A 53 3.29 5.39 -11.70
CA PHE A 53 2.27 6.44 -11.82
C PHE A 53 1.04 5.99 -12.61
N LYS A 54 1.22 5.15 -13.64
CA LYS A 54 0.10 4.56 -14.38
C LYS A 54 -0.72 3.62 -13.49
N TYR A 55 -0.08 2.79 -12.67
CA TYR A 55 -0.76 1.96 -11.68
C TYR A 55 -1.50 2.80 -10.64
N LEU A 56 -0.88 3.85 -10.10
CA LEU A 56 -1.49 4.80 -9.17
C LEU A 56 -2.72 5.50 -9.77
N ARG A 57 -2.63 5.95 -11.02
CA ARG A 57 -3.77 6.55 -11.72
C ARG A 57 -4.90 5.54 -11.92
N GLY A 58 -4.56 4.30 -12.27
CA GLY A 58 -5.54 3.23 -12.45
C GLY A 58 -6.27 2.81 -11.16
N LEU A 59 -5.70 3.09 -9.98
CA LEU A 59 -6.37 2.85 -8.71
C LEU A 59 -7.60 3.74 -8.51
N ILE A 60 -7.61 4.97 -9.03
CA ILE A 60 -8.72 5.93 -8.88
C ILE A 60 -10.02 5.32 -9.43
N ASP A 61 -9.96 4.75 -10.63
CA ASP A 61 -11.12 4.12 -11.26
C ASP A 61 -11.57 2.86 -10.51
N LYS A 62 -10.63 2.13 -9.90
CA LYS A 62 -10.95 0.94 -9.11
C LYS A 62 -11.74 1.28 -7.85
N TYR A 63 -11.49 2.41 -7.20
CA TYR A 63 -12.28 2.86 -6.04
C TYR A 63 -13.71 3.29 -6.39
N ALA A 64 -14.10 3.36 -7.66
CA ALA A 64 -15.46 3.74 -8.07
C ALA A 64 -16.54 2.77 -7.53
N PHE A 65 -16.18 1.54 -7.17
CA PHE A 65 -17.08 0.57 -6.52
C PHE A 65 -17.66 1.07 -5.20
N SER A 66 -17.00 2.04 -4.54
CA SER A 66 -17.46 2.68 -3.30
C SER A 66 -18.88 3.26 -3.42
N LYS A 67 -19.29 3.70 -4.61
CA LYS A 67 -20.67 4.18 -4.89
C LYS A 67 -21.74 3.11 -4.71
N ARG A 68 -21.34 1.84 -4.79
CA ARG A 68 -22.20 0.65 -4.68
C ARG A 68 -22.05 -0.06 -3.33
N LEU A 69 -21.44 0.58 -2.34
CA LEU A 69 -21.36 0.02 -0.99
C LEU A 69 -22.72 0.07 -0.30
N PRO A 70 -23.11 -1.02 0.40
CA PRO A 70 -24.36 -1.04 1.15
C PRO A 70 -24.33 -0.03 2.29
N ARG A 71 -25.47 0.57 2.63
CA ARG A 71 -25.59 1.56 3.73
C ARG A 71 -25.84 0.87 5.07
N ASN A 72 -25.05 -0.14 5.38
CA ASN A 72 -25.11 -0.93 6.61
C ASN A 72 -23.70 -1.08 7.22
N ASP A 73 -23.58 -1.82 8.33
CA ASP A 73 -22.32 -2.02 9.03
C ASP A 73 -21.20 -2.55 8.12
N LEU A 74 -21.53 -3.46 7.18
CA LEU A 74 -20.57 -3.98 6.21
C LEU A 74 -20.00 -2.87 5.31
N GLY A 75 -20.84 -1.97 4.82
CA GLY A 75 -20.38 -0.84 4.02
C GLY A 75 -19.59 0.18 4.83
N MET A 76 -19.97 0.42 6.09
CA MET A 76 -19.20 1.29 6.99
C MET A 76 -17.80 0.71 7.29
N MET A 77 -17.71 -0.60 7.55
CA MET A 77 -16.43 -1.29 7.73
C MET A 77 -15.58 -1.23 6.46
N THR A 78 -16.20 -1.49 5.30
CA THR A 78 -15.51 -1.41 4.00
C THR A 78 -14.98 -0.02 3.72
N GLN A 79 -15.75 1.02 4.06
CA GLN A 79 -15.32 2.40 3.89
C GLN A 79 -14.13 2.75 4.80
N SER A 80 -14.10 2.21 6.02
CA SER A 80 -12.95 2.33 6.91
C SER A 80 -11.69 1.72 6.30
N ILE A 81 -11.82 0.51 5.74
CA ILE A 81 -10.71 -0.18 5.04
C ILE A 81 -10.24 0.66 3.84
N ILE A 82 -11.16 1.15 3.01
CA ILE A 82 -10.84 2.01 1.86
C ILE A 82 -10.06 3.25 2.31
N SER A 83 -10.46 3.89 3.41
CA SER A 83 -9.78 5.06 3.96
C SER A 83 -8.32 4.74 4.32
N HIS A 84 -8.06 3.61 4.98
CA HIS A 84 -6.70 3.17 5.25
C HIS A 84 -5.89 2.87 3.98
N LEU A 85 -6.48 2.20 2.99
CA LEU A 85 -5.80 1.92 1.72
C LEU A 85 -5.42 3.21 0.98
N LEU A 86 -6.27 4.24 1.02
CA LEU A 86 -5.98 5.54 0.43
C LEU A 86 -4.84 6.27 1.16
N ASN A 87 -4.80 6.19 2.49
CA ASN A 87 -3.70 6.74 3.27
C ASN A 87 -2.36 6.09 2.89
N ILE A 88 -2.31 4.76 2.79
CA ILE A 88 -1.07 4.07 2.43
C ILE A 88 -0.68 4.39 0.98
N GLN A 89 -1.64 4.48 0.06
CA GLN A 89 -1.39 4.94 -1.31
C GLN A 89 -0.75 6.33 -1.33
N HIS A 90 -1.27 7.26 -0.53
CA HIS A 90 -0.75 8.61 -0.42
C HIS A 90 0.69 8.60 0.13
N THR A 91 0.97 7.78 1.14
CA THR A 91 2.33 7.60 1.68
C THR A 91 3.29 7.08 0.61
N MET A 92 2.90 6.05 -0.17
CA MET A 92 3.72 5.53 -1.26
C MET A 92 4.01 6.58 -2.34
N LEU A 93 3.01 7.40 -2.70
CA LEU A 93 3.18 8.51 -3.64
C LEU A 93 4.21 9.53 -3.12
N ARG A 94 4.17 9.86 -1.82
CA ARG A 94 5.14 10.77 -1.22
C ARG A 94 6.56 10.21 -1.29
N VAL A 95 6.73 8.92 -1.01
CA VAL A 95 8.04 8.25 -1.12
C VAL A 95 8.57 8.30 -2.57
N LEU A 96 7.73 8.03 -3.57
CA LEU A 96 8.14 8.14 -4.99
C LEU A 96 8.63 9.54 -5.36
N VAL A 97 7.93 10.59 -4.91
CA VAL A 97 8.33 11.99 -5.16
C VAL A 97 9.62 12.33 -4.40
N LEU A 98 9.79 11.84 -3.17
CA LEU A 98 11.02 12.04 -2.40
C LEU A 98 12.22 11.37 -3.08
N ILE A 99 12.06 10.18 -3.64
CA ILE A 99 13.12 9.51 -4.41
C ILE A 99 13.59 10.38 -5.58
N ASP A 100 12.69 11.05 -6.30
CA ASP A 100 13.06 11.95 -7.39
C ASP A 100 13.85 13.17 -6.89
N MET A 101 13.50 13.71 -5.72
CA MET A 101 14.18 14.87 -5.13
C MET A 101 15.60 14.53 -4.63
N MET A 102 15.86 13.27 -4.26
CA MET A 102 17.14 12.83 -3.72
C MET A 102 18.20 12.51 -4.78
N GLN A 103 17.88 12.52 -6.09
CA GLN A 103 18.82 12.12 -7.14
C GLN A 103 20.03 13.07 -7.31
N GLU A 104 19.98 14.29 -6.78
CA GLU A 104 21.04 15.29 -6.96
C GLU A 104 21.73 15.73 -5.66
N GLU A 105 21.26 15.25 -4.49
CA GLU A 105 21.87 15.58 -3.20
C GLU A 105 22.46 14.33 -2.52
N PRO A 106 23.60 14.44 -1.80
CA PRO A 106 24.07 13.38 -0.93
C PRO A 106 23.13 13.26 0.27
N PHE A 107 21.97 12.61 0.06
CA PHE A 107 21.01 12.38 1.11
C PHE A 107 21.68 11.50 2.18
N ASN A 108 21.74 12.02 3.40
CA ASN A 108 22.40 11.40 4.55
C ASN A 108 21.99 9.92 4.63
N GLU A 109 22.96 9.01 4.73
CA GLU A 109 22.72 7.55 4.65
C GLU A 109 21.63 7.07 5.62
N ILE A 110 21.53 7.73 6.78
CA ILE A 110 20.52 7.52 7.82
C ILE A 110 19.09 7.65 7.28
N PHE A 111 18.79 8.66 6.45
CA PHE A 111 17.44 8.85 5.92
C PHE A 111 17.09 7.83 4.84
N MET A 112 18.07 7.37 4.07
CA MET A 112 17.89 6.30 3.09
C MET A 112 17.62 4.96 3.76
N ASP A 113 18.31 4.66 4.86
CA ASP A 113 18.07 3.47 5.66
C ASP A 113 16.69 3.50 6.33
N SER A 114 16.29 4.67 6.87
CA SER A 114 14.93 4.86 7.42
C SER A 114 13.84 4.71 6.35
N MET A 115 14.01 5.28 5.15
CA MET A 115 13.03 5.10 4.07
C MET A 115 12.96 3.66 3.56
N THR A 116 14.10 2.97 3.47
CA THR A 116 14.12 1.54 3.13
C THR A 116 13.38 0.71 4.18
N THR A 117 13.57 1.03 5.46
CA THR A 117 12.90 0.36 6.57
C THR A 117 11.38 0.60 6.53
N ILE A 118 10.95 1.83 6.29
CA ILE A 118 9.52 2.17 6.16
C ILE A 118 8.92 1.47 4.94
N SER A 119 9.59 1.50 3.80
CA SER A 119 9.12 0.87 2.57
C SER A 119 8.92 -0.64 2.73
N SER A 120 9.88 -1.34 3.33
CA SER A 120 9.77 -2.78 3.56
C SER A 120 8.63 -3.13 4.53
N LYS A 121 8.45 -2.35 5.61
CA LYS A 121 7.31 -2.52 6.53
C LYS A 121 5.96 -2.25 5.86
N VAL A 122 5.87 -1.24 4.99
CA VAL A 122 4.66 -0.94 4.20
C VAL A 122 4.34 -2.10 3.25
N LEU A 123 5.35 -2.67 2.59
CA LEU A 123 5.19 -3.84 1.72
C LEU A 123 4.71 -5.07 2.51
N GLU A 124 5.28 -5.33 3.68
CA GLU A 124 4.88 -6.42 4.57
C GLU A 124 3.43 -6.24 5.04
N MET A 125 3.04 -5.02 5.40
CA MET A 125 1.69 -4.67 5.82
C MET A 125 0.68 -4.91 4.68
N MET A 126 1.01 -4.49 3.46
CA MET A 126 0.17 -4.70 2.27
C MET A 126 -0.01 -6.18 1.92
N THR A 127 1.08 -6.95 2.02
CA THR A 127 1.06 -8.39 1.77
C THR A 127 0.21 -9.12 2.82
N SER A 128 0.33 -8.70 4.08
CA SER A 128 -0.46 -9.23 5.20
C SER A 128 -1.95 -8.89 5.06
N LEU A 129 -2.29 -7.67 4.64
CA LEU A 129 -3.68 -7.29 4.32
C LEU A 129 -4.27 -8.14 3.20
N LYS A 130 -3.49 -8.44 2.15
CA LYS A 130 -3.92 -9.33 1.07
C LYS A 130 -4.14 -10.76 1.57
N LEU A 131 -3.26 -11.26 2.43
CA LEU A 131 -3.41 -12.58 3.06
C LEU A 131 -4.67 -12.64 3.92
N MET A 132 -4.95 -11.59 4.70
CA MET A 132 -6.17 -11.50 5.52
C MET A 132 -7.45 -11.60 4.71
N ILE A 133 -7.50 -11.03 3.51
CA ILE A 133 -8.69 -11.13 2.65
C ILE A 133 -8.95 -12.59 2.29
N LYS A 134 -7.92 -13.36 1.93
CA LYS A 134 -8.03 -14.79 1.62
C LYS A 134 -8.39 -15.61 2.87
N GLN A 135 -7.75 -15.33 4.00
CA GLN A 135 -8.07 -15.98 5.27
C GLN A 135 -9.51 -15.68 5.74
N ARG A 136 -10.04 -14.49 5.47
CA ARG A 136 -11.44 -14.15 5.80
C ARG A 136 -12.48 -14.91 4.98
N GLU A 137 -12.08 -15.51 3.86
CA GLU A 137 -12.94 -16.40 3.06
C GLU A 137 -12.86 -17.86 3.52
N GLU A 138 -11.69 -18.29 4.00
CA GLU A 138 -11.43 -19.72 4.28
C GLU A 138 -11.26 -20.02 5.78
N HIS A 139 -10.47 -19.23 6.54
CA HIS A 139 -10.00 -19.52 7.92
C HIS A 139 -10.01 -18.26 8.82
N LEU A 140 -11.14 -18.01 9.52
CA LEU A 140 -11.39 -16.77 10.30
C LEU A 140 -10.40 -16.53 11.45
N GLU A 141 -9.96 -17.57 12.16
CA GLU A 141 -9.05 -17.45 13.31
C GLU A 141 -7.64 -16.99 12.90
N GLU A 142 -7.16 -17.43 11.73
CA GLU A 142 -5.86 -16.97 11.20
C GLU A 142 -5.88 -15.49 10.80
N SER A 143 -7.06 -14.96 10.46
CA SER A 143 -7.21 -13.55 10.11
C SER A 143 -6.99 -12.61 11.30
N GLU A 144 -7.21 -13.08 12.54
CA GLU A 144 -6.97 -12.27 13.75
C GLU A 144 -5.47 -12.11 14.02
N LEU A 145 -4.68 -13.18 13.84
CA LEU A 145 -3.22 -13.12 13.95
C LEU A 145 -2.60 -12.18 12.92
N THR A 146 -3.09 -12.24 11.67
CA THR A 146 -2.61 -11.34 10.62
C THR A 146 -3.05 -9.88 10.88
N LEU A 147 -4.20 -9.65 11.52
CA LEU A 147 -4.61 -8.31 11.95
C LEU A 147 -3.66 -7.72 13.01
N GLU A 148 -3.25 -8.52 13.99
CA GLU A 148 -2.29 -8.09 15.01
C GLU A 148 -0.94 -7.70 14.39
N LEU A 149 -0.48 -8.45 13.37
CA LEU A 149 0.71 -8.11 12.61
C LEU A 149 0.57 -6.77 11.88
N VAL A 150 -0.58 -6.53 11.22
CA VAL A 150 -0.87 -5.26 10.53
C VAL A 150 -0.84 -4.07 11.49
N ILE A 151 -1.49 -4.17 12.65
CA ILE A 151 -1.51 -3.11 13.67
C ILE A 151 -0.09 -2.82 14.20
N LYS A 152 0.72 -3.88 14.38
CA LYS A 152 2.11 -3.73 14.81
C LYS A 152 2.95 -3.00 13.75
N LEU A 153 2.81 -3.36 12.47
CA LEU A 153 3.53 -2.73 11.37
C LEU A 153 3.15 -1.26 11.21
N GLU A 154 1.86 -0.92 11.34
CA GLU A 154 1.37 0.46 11.29
C GLU A 154 2.05 1.35 12.35
N ARG A 155 2.11 0.88 13.61
CA ARG A 155 2.81 1.61 14.69
C ARG A 155 4.29 1.81 14.40
N GLN A 156 4.96 0.78 13.88
CA GLN A 156 6.39 0.86 13.55
C GLN A 156 6.66 1.84 12.40
N ILE A 157 5.76 1.92 11.42
CA ILE A 157 5.85 2.89 10.32
C ILE A 157 5.68 4.31 10.86
N ASP A 158 4.72 4.54 11.76
CA ASP A 158 4.52 5.84 12.40
C ASP A 158 5.73 6.28 13.23
N GLU A 159 6.33 5.35 13.99
CA GLU A 159 7.55 5.60 14.76
C GLU A 159 8.74 5.97 13.86
N ASP A 160 8.96 5.23 12.77
CA ASP A 160 10.04 5.51 11.83
C ASP A 160 9.81 6.84 11.07
N ASN A 161 8.55 7.18 10.76
CA ASN A 161 8.20 8.45 10.13
C ASN A 161 8.56 9.66 11.01
N ILE A 162 8.46 9.54 12.35
CA ILE A 162 8.86 10.59 13.29
C ILE A 162 10.36 10.89 13.18
N VAL A 163 11.18 9.87 12.90
CA VAL A 163 12.64 10.02 12.76
C VAL A 163 13.00 10.79 11.50
N ILE A 164 12.24 10.60 10.41
CA ILE A 164 12.46 11.33 9.13
C ILE A 164 11.95 12.78 9.21
N CYS A 165 10.93 13.07 10.02
CA CYS A 165 10.32 14.39 10.11
C CYS A 165 11.02 15.36 11.08
N ARG A 166 12.09 14.93 11.77
CA ARG A 166 12.91 15.73 12.69
C ARG A 166 14.22 16.14 12.04
#